data_AF-A0A2M8L272-F1
#
_entry.id   AF-A0A2M8L272-F1
#
_cell.length_a   1.000
_cell.length_b   1.000
_cell.length_c   1.000
_cell.angle_alpha   90.00
_cell.angle_beta   90.00
_cell.angle_gamma   90.00
#
_symmetry.space_group_name_H-M   'P 1'
#
loop_
_entity.id
_entity.type
_entity.pdbx_description
1 polymer ?
#
loop_
_entity_poly.entity_id
_entity_poly.type
_entity_poly.pdbx_seq_one_letter_code
_entity_poly.pdbx_strand_id
1 'polypeptide(L)'
;MELKITNYELRIIDYNNGLEDIKNRLIRTVGSPDERFGEDALRMMRAVRLASQLKFQIEKKTFASIVKNVKLINNIAWERIRDELFKILTTDKPGDGLIVLKNSGILELIMPEILAGVGMAQRGHHIYDVWKHSLETLNNCSSRNHVTRLAALLHDVGKPVVMKKIGDNNTFHNHEVVGSRIALSIGKRLKLSKEELQQLFILVRWHMFTVSEMQTDSAVRRFIKNVTFPYLDEMIALRRGDRLGSGAKETSWRWELFKNRLVKVQTQPFCVKDLKVDGKDVMEILKIKPSRKVGEVLDALFAEVEKDVKLNERGVLIEKIKAY
;
A
#
# COMPACT_ATOMS: atom_id res chain seq x y z
N MET A 1 44.07 -17.38 25.52
CA MET A 1 45.10 -16.99 24.54
C MET A 1 44.44 -16.02 23.58
N GLU A 2 44.78 -14.73 23.66
CA GLU A 2 44.14 -13.67 22.88
C GLU A 2 45.18 -13.10 21.91
N LEU A 3 44.94 -13.26 20.61
CA LEU A 3 45.81 -12.74 19.55
C LEU A 3 45.40 -11.30 19.25
N LYS A 4 46.22 -10.35 19.69
CA LYS A 4 46.10 -8.93 19.32
C LYS A 4 46.90 -8.66 18.05
N ILE A 5 46.21 -8.42 16.94
CA ILE A 5 46.84 -7.93 15.70
C ILE A 5 47.03 -6.42 15.87
N THR A 6 48.28 -5.96 15.99
CA THR A 6 48.62 -4.56 16.34
C THR A 6 49.12 -3.71 15.17
N ASN A 7 49.47 -4.30 14.02
CA ASN A 7 49.97 -3.56 12.86
C ASN A 7 49.37 -4.10 11.56
N TYR A 8 48.44 -3.35 10.97
CA TYR A 8 48.03 -3.53 9.58
C TYR A 8 47.95 -2.16 8.89
N GLU A 9 48.38 -2.11 7.63
CA GLU A 9 48.28 -0.92 6.79
C GLU A 9 47.07 -1.08 5.85
N LEU A 10 46.08 -0.20 5.97
CA LEU A 10 44.92 -0.21 5.08
C LEU A 10 45.25 0.53 3.79
N ARG A 11 45.37 -0.21 2.68
CA ARG A 11 45.50 0.37 1.34
C ARG A 11 44.20 0.22 0.57
N ILE A 12 43.60 1.35 0.16
CA ILE A 12 42.47 1.36 -0.76
C ILE A 12 43.02 1.28 -2.19
N ILE A 13 42.52 0.33 -2.98
CA ILE A 13 42.84 0.18 -4.39
C ILE A 13 41.61 0.57 -5.20
N ASP A 14 41.70 1.67 -5.96
CA ASP A 14 40.62 2.20 -6.78
C ASP A 14 41.09 2.37 -8.23
N TYR A 15 40.72 1.42 -9.09
CA TYR A 15 41.10 1.44 -10.50
C TYR A 15 40.20 2.31 -11.39
N ASN A 16 39.02 2.72 -10.88
CA ASN A 16 37.96 3.31 -11.70
C ASN A 16 37.49 4.68 -11.20
N ASN A 17 38.25 5.31 -10.31
CA ASN A 17 37.90 6.58 -9.65
C ASN A 17 36.58 6.53 -8.87
N GLY A 18 36.25 5.36 -8.30
CA GLY A 18 35.07 5.19 -7.46
C GLY A 18 35.07 6.07 -6.21
N LEU A 19 36.23 6.37 -5.63
CA LEU A 19 36.35 7.29 -4.50
C LEU A 19 35.91 8.71 -4.86
N GLU A 20 36.28 9.17 -6.05
CA GLU A 20 35.88 10.49 -6.56
C GLU A 20 34.38 10.51 -6.91
N ASP A 21 33.84 9.44 -7.49
CA ASP A 21 32.40 9.31 -7.74
C ASP A 21 31.59 9.28 -6.43
N ILE A 22 32.08 8.63 -5.36
CA ILE A 22 31.46 8.67 -4.03
C ILE A 22 31.47 10.10 -3.48
N LYS A 23 32.60 10.80 -3.55
CA LYS A 23 32.73 12.19 -3.11
C LYS A 23 31.77 13.12 -3.87
N ASN A 24 31.62 12.91 -5.18
CA ASN A 24 30.72 13.67 -6.04
C ASN A 24 29.27 13.18 -6.03
N ARG A 25 28.97 12.12 -5.26
CA ARG A 25 27.64 11.49 -5.19
C ARG A 25 27.10 11.06 -6.56
N LEU A 26 27.95 10.39 -7.35
CA LEU A 26 27.63 9.92 -8.70
C LEU A 26 27.47 8.40 -8.77
N ILE A 27 26.47 7.96 -9.52
CA ILE A 27 26.32 6.58 -10.00
C ILE A 27 26.78 6.55 -11.45
N ARG A 28 27.87 5.82 -11.70
CA ARG A 28 28.51 5.68 -13.01
C ARG A 28 28.80 4.20 -13.28
N THR A 29 28.68 3.77 -14.54
CA THR A 29 29.14 2.44 -14.95
C THR A 29 30.67 2.38 -15.07
N VAL A 30 31.26 1.21 -14.82
CA VAL A 30 32.65 0.95 -15.18
C VAL A 30 32.75 0.71 -16.69
N GLY A 31 33.59 1.47 -17.38
CA GLY A 31 33.72 1.41 -18.83
C GLY A 31 32.48 1.93 -19.57
N SER A 32 32.14 1.32 -20.70
CA SER A 32 31.04 1.76 -21.58
C SER A 32 29.66 1.44 -20.97
N PRO A 33 28.78 2.45 -20.73
CA PRO A 33 27.42 2.20 -20.23
C PRO A 33 26.60 1.26 -21.14
N ASP A 34 26.72 1.42 -22.47
CA ASP A 34 25.98 0.62 -23.45
C ASP A 34 26.35 -0.87 -23.35
N GLU A 35 27.65 -1.18 -23.25
CA GLU A 35 28.14 -2.56 -23.08
C GLU A 35 27.65 -3.15 -21.75
N ARG A 36 27.72 -2.37 -20.67
CA ARG A 36 27.28 -2.84 -19.34
C ARG A 36 25.79 -3.12 -19.28
N PHE A 37 24.95 -2.34 -19.96
CA PHE A 37 23.53 -2.62 -20.04
C PHE A 37 23.19 -3.73 -21.04
N GLY A 38 24.01 -3.93 -22.07
CA GLY A 38 23.92 -5.09 -22.97
C GLY A 38 24.21 -6.43 -22.26
N GLU A 39 25.17 -6.44 -21.33
CA GLU A 39 25.49 -7.61 -20.51
C GLU A 39 24.38 -7.98 -19.51
N ASP A 40 23.82 -6.99 -18.80
CA ASP A 40 22.69 -7.18 -17.88
C ASP A 40 21.84 -5.91 -17.80
N ALA A 41 20.71 -5.90 -18.50
CA ALA A 41 19.82 -4.75 -18.57
C ALA A 41 19.20 -4.37 -17.22
N LEU A 42 19.16 -5.29 -16.23
CA LEU A 42 18.71 -4.98 -14.87
C LEU A 42 19.59 -3.91 -14.22
N ARG A 43 20.85 -3.73 -14.67
CA ARG A 43 21.75 -2.69 -14.17
C ARG A 43 21.19 -1.27 -14.34
N MET A 44 20.30 -1.05 -15.33
CA MET A 44 19.61 0.22 -15.48
C MET A 44 18.69 0.50 -14.28
N MET A 45 17.85 -0.46 -13.88
CA MET A 45 17.03 -0.34 -12.67
C MET A 45 17.88 -0.27 -11.39
N ARG A 46 18.99 -1.03 -11.32
CA ARG A 46 19.92 -0.95 -10.19
C ARG A 46 20.56 0.43 -10.07
N ALA A 47 20.87 1.10 -11.18
CA ALA A 47 21.41 2.46 -11.15
C ALA A 47 20.38 3.43 -10.53
N VAL A 48 19.10 3.30 -10.91
CA VAL A 48 18.02 4.07 -10.30
C VAL A 48 17.87 3.74 -8.81
N ARG A 49 17.87 2.46 -8.43
CA ARG A 49 17.84 2.04 -7.03
C ARG A 49 18.99 2.64 -6.23
N LEU A 50 20.22 2.55 -6.72
CA LEU A 50 21.40 3.08 -6.03
C LEU A 50 21.33 4.60 -5.89
N ALA A 51 20.90 5.30 -6.94
CA ALA A 51 20.70 6.75 -6.90
C ALA A 51 19.67 7.14 -5.81
N SER A 52 18.52 6.46 -5.76
CA SER A 52 17.50 6.70 -4.74
C SER A 52 17.96 6.34 -3.33
N GLN A 53 18.62 5.19 -3.15
CA GLN A 53 19.04 4.69 -1.85
C GLN A 53 20.16 5.53 -1.24
N LEU A 54 21.14 5.93 -2.06
CA LEU A 54 22.31 6.69 -1.60
C LEU A 54 22.11 8.21 -1.69
N LYS A 55 21.00 8.67 -2.28
CA LYS A 55 20.74 10.09 -2.60
C LYS A 55 21.83 10.65 -3.51
N PHE A 56 22.22 9.85 -4.50
CA PHE A 56 23.22 10.16 -5.52
C PHE A 56 22.54 10.53 -6.83
N GLN A 57 23.28 11.13 -7.76
CA GLN A 57 22.84 11.42 -9.11
C GLN A 57 23.42 10.40 -10.09
N ILE A 58 22.68 10.05 -11.13
CA ILE A 58 23.21 9.22 -12.22
C ILE A 58 24.01 10.11 -13.16
N GLU A 59 25.24 9.71 -13.48
CA GLU A 59 26.11 10.43 -14.40
C GLU A 59 25.46 10.57 -15.80
N LYS A 60 25.67 11.70 -16.48
CA LYS A 60 24.92 12.07 -17.69
C LYS A 60 25.01 11.03 -18.82
N LYS A 61 26.21 10.52 -19.13
CA LYS A 61 26.39 9.49 -20.16
C LYS A 61 25.72 8.18 -19.76
N THR A 62 25.82 7.81 -18.49
CA THR A 62 25.16 6.64 -17.91
C THR A 62 23.64 6.76 -18.06
N PHE A 63 23.05 7.91 -17.71
CA PHE A 63 21.61 8.13 -17.86
C PHE A 63 21.16 8.15 -19.33
N ALA A 64 21.92 8.80 -20.22
CA ALA A 64 21.62 8.80 -21.65
C ALA A 64 21.61 7.37 -22.23
N SER A 65 22.54 6.52 -21.77
CA SER A 65 22.59 5.12 -22.16
C SER A 65 21.43 4.30 -21.56
N ILE A 66 20.96 4.60 -20.35
CA ILE A 66 19.73 4.01 -19.80
C ILE A 66 18.56 4.27 -20.75
N VAL A 67 18.35 5.53 -21.16
CA VAL A 67 17.26 5.91 -22.08
C VAL A 67 17.40 5.19 -23.42
N LYS A 68 18.62 5.14 -23.97
CA LYS A 68 18.92 4.47 -25.25
C LYS A 68 18.59 2.97 -25.21
N ASN A 69 18.91 2.30 -24.11
CA ASN A 69 18.82 0.84 -23.97
C ASN A 69 17.56 0.36 -23.23
N VAL A 70 16.63 1.25 -22.88
CA VAL A 70 15.47 0.96 -22.03
C VAL A 70 14.67 -0.26 -22.45
N LYS A 71 14.55 -0.52 -23.76
CA LYS A 71 13.80 -1.67 -24.31
C LYS A 71 14.37 -3.03 -23.89
N LEU A 72 15.65 -3.10 -23.52
CA LEU A 72 16.27 -4.34 -23.03
C LEU A 72 15.65 -4.82 -21.71
N ILE A 73 14.96 -3.94 -20.95
CA ILE A 73 14.22 -4.31 -19.75
C ILE A 73 13.17 -5.39 -20.03
N ASN A 74 12.58 -5.44 -21.24
CA ASN A 74 11.59 -6.45 -21.59
C ASN A 74 12.15 -7.89 -21.55
N ASN A 75 13.48 -8.05 -21.59
CA ASN A 75 14.14 -9.35 -21.52
C ASN A 75 14.45 -9.78 -20.08
N ILE A 76 14.13 -8.94 -19.08
CA ILE A 76 14.41 -9.22 -17.67
C ILE A 76 13.21 -9.91 -17.03
N ALA A 77 13.49 -10.98 -16.28
CA ALA A 77 12.48 -11.69 -15.49
C ALA A 77 11.78 -10.75 -14.50
N TRP A 78 10.46 -10.88 -14.38
CA TRP A 78 9.64 -9.99 -13.56
C TRP A 78 9.96 -10.03 -12.07
N GLU A 79 10.45 -11.16 -11.56
CA GLU A 79 10.94 -11.31 -10.19
C GLU A 79 12.14 -10.38 -9.94
N ARG A 80 13.06 -10.27 -10.91
CA ARG A 80 14.22 -9.37 -10.82
C ARG A 80 13.80 -7.90 -10.90
N ILE A 81 12.83 -7.58 -11.75
CA ILE A 81 12.23 -6.23 -11.84
C ILE A 81 11.56 -5.87 -10.50
N ARG A 82 10.76 -6.79 -9.95
CA ARG A 82 10.09 -6.63 -8.64
C ARG A 82 11.12 -6.33 -7.55
N ASP A 83 12.20 -7.10 -7.48
CA ASP A 83 13.18 -6.96 -6.40
C ASP A 83 13.90 -5.59 -6.43
N GLU A 84 14.22 -5.05 -7.61
CA GLU A 84 14.77 -3.70 -7.72
C GLU A 84 13.71 -2.61 -7.45
N LEU A 85 12.49 -2.79 -7.96
CA LEU A 85 11.38 -1.87 -7.71
C LEU A 85 11.06 -1.78 -6.20
N PHE A 86 10.97 -2.91 -5.51
CA PHE A 86 10.67 -2.94 -4.07
C PHE A 86 11.73 -2.23 -3.26
N LYS A 87 13.01 -2.42 -3.59
CA LYS A 87 14.10 -1.69 -2.94
C LYS A 87 14.01 -0.18 -3.18
N ILE A 88 13.55 0.27 -4.37
CA ILE A 88 13.28 1.69 -4.64
C ILE A 88 12.12 2.20 -3.77
N LEU A 89 11.01 1.46 -3.73
CA LEU A 89 9.80 1.82 -2.97
C LEU A 89 10.02 1.90 -1.46
N THR A 90 11.04 1.23 -0.93
CA THR A 90 11.40 1.23 0.50
C THR A 90 12.53 2.20 0.86
N THR A 91 12.97 3.06 -0.06
CA THR A 91 13.92 4.15 0.26
C THR A 91 13.26 5.27 1.07
N ASP A 92 14.05 6.24 1.56
CA ASP A 92 13.52 7.39 2.32
C ASP A 92 12.64 8.32 1.47
N LYS A 93 12.98 8.47 0.19
CA LYS A 93 12.26 9.32 -0.79
C LYS A 93 12.00 8.53 -2.07
N PRO A 94 11.10 7.53 -2.01
CA PRO A 94 10.83 6.64 -3.15
C PRO A 94 10.28 7.38 -4.37
N GLY A 95 9.57 8.50 -4.18
CA GLY A 95 9.06 9.33 -5.27
C GLY A 95 10.13 9.82 -6.23
N ASP A 96 11.33 10.16 -5.73
CA ASP A 96 12.46 10.59 -6.58
C ASP A 96 12.90 9.45 -7.51
N GLY A 97 12.94 8.22 -7.00
CA GLY A 97 13.22 7.02 -7.81
C GLY A 97 12.18 6.77 -8.89
N LEU A 98 10.89 6.96 -8.57
CA LEU A 98 9.80 6.83 -9.54
C LEU A 98 9.86 7.90 -10.64
N ILE A 99 10.29 9.12 -10.30
CA ILE A 99 10.53 10.18 -11.30
C ILE A 99 11.67 9.78 -12.24
N VAL A 100 12.77 9.22 -11.73
CA VAL A 100 13.87 8.73 -12.56
C VAL A 100 13.43 7.55 -13.44
N LEU A 101 12.66 6.60 -12.91
CA LEU A 101 12.08 5.50 -13.70
C LEU A 101 11.16 6.03 -14.82
N LYS A 102 10.35 7.07 -14.52
CA LYS A 102 9.49 7.71 -15.53
C LYS A 102 10.34 8.40 -16.61
N ASN A 103 11.28 9.25 -16.22
CA ASN A 103 12.08 10.05 -17.15
C ASN A 103 13.04 9.20 -18.00
N SER A 104 13.38 7.99 -17.53
CA SER A 104 14.17 7.02 -18.31
C SER A 104 13.34 6.19 -19.29
N GLY A 105 12.01 6.23 -19.21
CA GLY A 105 11.10 5.36 -19.98
C GLY A 105 10.94 3.95 -19.39
N ILE A 106 11.67 3.59 -18.32
CA ILE A 106 11.55 2.26 -17.70
C ILE A 106 10.14 2.05 -17.15
N LEU A 107 9.54 3.09 -16.56
CA LEU A 107 8.23 2.99 -15.92
C LEU A 107 7.11 2.65 -16.92
N GLU A 108 7.23 3.11 -18.17
CA GLU A 108 6.32 2.82 -19.27
C GLU A 108 6.29 1.32 -19.61
N LEU A 109 7.43 0.64 -19.45
CA LEU A 109 7.54 -0.80 -19.71
C LEU A 109 7.06 -1.63 -18.51
N ILE A 110 7.38 -1.22 -17.29
CA ILE A 110 7.15 -2.06 -16.11
C ILE A 110 5.79 -1.82 -15.42
N MET A 111 5.28 -0.59 -15.47
CA MET A 111 4.06 -0.16 -14.77
C MET A 111 3.42 1.05 -15.47
N PRO A 112 2.95 0.93 -16.73
CA PRO A 112 2.38 2.04 -17.48
C PRO A 112 1.10 2.62 -16.87
N GLU A 113 0.35 1.85 -16.07
CA GLU A 113 -0.97 2.25 -15.56
C GLU A 113 -0.94 3.51 -14.69
N ILE A 114 0.15 3.72 -13.93
CA ILE A 114 0.27 4.91 -13.07
C ILE A 114 0.54 6.18 -13.87
N LEU A 115 1.03 6.07 -15.12
CA LEU A 115 1.28 7.22 -15.99
C LEU A 115 0.00 7.89 -16.47
N ALA A 116 -1.12 7.15 -16.49
CA ALA A 116 -2.43 7.72 -16.81
C ALA A 116 -2.91 8.78 -15.80
N GLY A 117 -2.29 8.85 -14.62
CA GLY A 117 -2.54 9.88 -13.62
C GLY A 117 -1.76 11.19 -13.82
N VAL A 118 -0.80 11.24 -14.75
CA VAL A 118 0.02 12.44 -15.02
C VAL A 118 -0.85 13.53 -15.63
N GLY A 119 -0.85 14.73 -15.02
CA GLY A 119 -1.65 15.88 -15.46
C GLY A 119 -3.15 15.77 -15.14
N MET A 120 -3.61 14.69 -14.51
CA MET A 120 -5.03 14.52 -14.16
C MET A 120 -5.38 15.29 -12.89
N ALA A 121 -6.07 16.42 -13.05
CA ALA A 121 -6.58 17.22 -11.94
C ALA A 121 -7.61 16.46 -11.09
N GLN A 122 -7.57 16.70 -9.78
CA GLN A 122 -8.43 16.07 -8.76
C GLN A 122 -9.40 17.09 -8.14
N ARG A 123 -10.50 16.61 -7.53
CA ARG A 123 -11.46 17.47 -6.79
C ARG A 123 -11.01 17.72 -5.34
N GLY A 124 -11.58 18.74 -4.69
CA GLY A 124 -11.53 18.89 -3.23
C GLY A 124 -10.21 19.47 -2.71
N HIS A 125 -9.71 18.94 -1.59
CA HIS A 125 -8.49 19.44 -0.93
C HIS A 125 -7.19 19.02 -1.62
N HIS A 126 -7.24 18.28 -2.72
CA HIS A 126 -6.05 17.84 -3.43
C HIS A 126 -5.43 19.00 -4.21
N ILE A 127 -4.19 19.34 -3.88
CA ILE A 127 -3.40 20.38 -4.56
C ILE A 127 -2.58 19.85 -5.75
N TYR A 128 -2.60 18.54 -5.97
CA TYR A 128 -1.76 17.85 -6.94
C TYR A 128 -2.60 17.02 -7.94
N ASP A 129 -2.03 16.76 -9.12
CA ASP A 129 -2.55 15.73 -10.01
C ASP A 129 -2.44 14.33 -9.38
N VAL A 130 -3.10 13.34 -9.99
CA VAL A 130 -3.13 11.97 -9.45
C VAL A 130 -1.70 11.40 -9.31
N TRP A 131 -0.83 11.62 -10.30
CA TRP A 131 0.56 11.15 -10.27
C TRP A 131 1.33 11.70 -9.06
N LYS A 132 1.37 13.03 -8.89
CA LYS A 132 2.11 13.68 -7.82
C LYS A 132 1.48 13.37 -6.46
N HIS A 133 0.16 13.26 -6.37
CA HIS A 133 -0.52 12.78 -5.15
C HIS A 133 -0.07 11.36 -4.77
N SER A 134 0.00 10.44 -5.73
CA SER A 134 0.51 9.08 -5.49
C SER A 134 1.98 9.08 -5.02
N LEU A 135 2.84 9.93 -5.60
CA LEU A 135 4.23 10.05 -5.15
C LEU A 135 4.34 10.60 -3.74
N GLU A 136 3.60 11.67 -3.41
CA GLU A 136 3.60 12.26 -2.07
C GLU A 136 2.99 11.32 -1.03
N THR A 137 1.95 10.58 -1.40
CA THR A 137 1.36 9.52 -0.57
C THR A 137 2.38 8.43 -0.27
N LEU A 138 3.12 7.98 -1.30
CA LEU A 138 4.18 6.99 -1.16
C LEU A 138 5.33 7.49 -0.29
N ASN A 139 5.78 8.74 -0.47
CA ASN A 139 6.82 9.37 0.35
C ASN A 139 6.42 9.45 1.83
N ASN A 140 5.16 9.78 2.10
CA ASN A 140 4.65 9.97 3.46
C ASN A 140 4.09 8.70 4.13
N CYS A 141 3.98 7.58 3.40
CA CYS A 141 3.60 6.29 3.96
C CYS A 141 4.62 5.89 5.04
N SER A 142 4.18 5.59 6.26
CA SER A 142 5.10 5.26 7.37
C SER A 142 5.54 3.80 7.39
N SER A 143 4.83 2.91 6.69
CA SER A 143 5.15 1.48 6.67
C SER A 143 6.47 1.20 5.94
N ARG A 144 7.22 0.20 6.40
CA ARG A 144 8.38 -0.35 5.67
C ARG A 144 8.03 -1.59 4.85
N ASN A 145 6.79 -2.07 4.96
CA ASN A 145 6.31 -3.18 4.13
C ASN A 145 6.23 -2.72 2.66
N HIS A 146 6.95 -3.42 1.80
CA HIS A 146 7.06 -3.11 0.37
C HIS A 146 5.72 -3.26 -0.37
N VAL A 147 4.84 -4.19 0.04
CA VAL A 147 3.48 -4.32 -0.51
C VAL A 147 2.61 -3.13 -0.09
N THR A 148 2.73 -2.64 1.15
CA THR A 148 2.02 -1.43 1.59
C THR A 148 2.53 -0.18 0.87
N ARG A 149 3.84 -0.07 0.62
CA ARG A 149 4.41 0.99 -0.22
C ARG A 149 3.87 0.92 -1.65
N LEU A 150 3.83 -0.28 -2.24
CA LEU A 150 3.21 -0.47 -3.55
C LEU A 150 1.72 -0.08 -3.54
N ALA A 151 0.97 -0.45 -2.50
CA ALA A 151 -0.42 -0.06 -2.34
C ALA A 151 -0.59 1.46 -2.21
N ALA A 152 0.31 2.14 -1.48
CA ALA A 152 0.32 3.59 -1.36
C ALA A 152 0.53 4.28 -2.72
N LEU A 153 1.44 3.77 -3.55
CA LEU A 153 1.63 4.26 -4.92
C LEU A 153 0.37 4.04 -5.79
N LEU A 154 -0.29 2.88 -5.62
CA LEU A 154 -1.38 2.41 -6.49
C LEU A 154 -2.80 2.72 -5.99
N HIS A 155 -2.99 3.29 -4.81
CA HIS A 155 -4.32 3.42 -4.20
C HIS A 155 -5.34 4.12 -5.10
N ASP A 156 -4.87 5.11 -5.86
CA ASP A 156 -5.65 5.93 -6.77
C ASP A 156 -5.50 5.56 -8.26
N VAL A 157 -4.84 4.45 -8.60
CA VAL A 157 -4.58 4.04 -9.99
C VAL A 157 -5.87 3.82 -10.80
N GLY A 158 -7.01 3.60 -10.12
CA GLY A 158 -8.31 3.47 -10.76
C GLY A 158 -8.95 4.80 -11.19
N LYS A 159 -8.50 5.95 -10.67
CA LYS A 159 -9.11 7.26 -10.95
C LYS A 159 -9.17 7.58 -12.43
N PRO A 160 -8.08 7.41 -13.23
CA PRO A 160 -8.14 7.72 -14.66
C PRO A 160 -9.18 6.93 -15.43
N VAL A 161 -9.42 5.68 -15.05
CA VAL A 161 -10.35 4.78 -15.74
C VAL A 161 -11.82 5.14 -15.48
N VAL A 162 -12.15 5.60 -14.27
CA VAL A 162 -13.53 5.90 -13.88
C VAL A 162 -13.87 7.39 -13.92
N MET A 163 -12.93 8.21 -14.38
CA MET A 163 -13.09 9.66 -14.41
C MET A 163 -14.29 10.04 -15.28
N LYS A 164 -15.21 10.81 -14.69
CA LYS A 164 -16.30 11.47 -15.41
C LYS A 164 -16.30 12.95 -15.11
N LYS A 165 -16.43 13.77 -16.15
CA LYS A 165 -16.60 15.22 -16.01
C LYS A 165 -18.08 15.53 -15.75
N ILE A 166 -18.37 16.17 -14.61
CA ILE A 166 -19.71 16.65 -14.26
C ILE A 166 -19.58 18.14 -13.96
N GLY A 167 -20.09 18.98 -14.87
CA GLY A 167 -19.80 20.42 -14.89
C GLY A 167 -18.30 20.66 -15.08
N ASP A 168 -17.72 21.54 -14.26
CA ASP A 168 -16.29 21.85 -14.29
C ASP A 168 -15.42 20.87 -13.50
N ASN A 169 -16.02 19.86 -12.87
CA ASN A 169 -15.36 19.04 -11.87
C ASN A 169 -15.26 17.56 -12.29
N ASN A 170 -14.16 16.88 -11.94
CA ASN A 170 -13.92 15.45 -12.22
C ASN A 170 -14.40 14.52 -11.10
N THR A 171 -15.36 13.63 -11.32
CA THR A 171 -15.76 12.58 -10.35
C THR A 171 -15.03 11.26 -10.58
N PHE A 172 -14.82 10.50 -9.49
CA PHE A 172 -14.08 9.23 -9.50
C PHE A 172 -14.83 8.12 -8.74
N HIS A 173 -16.12 7.95 -9.02
CA HIS A 173 -16.95 6.95 -8.32
C HIS A 173 -16.41 5.53 -8.54
N ASN A 174 -16.29 4.75 -7.46
CA ASN A 174 -15.81 3.37 -7.45
C ASN A 174 -14.37 3.17 -7.96
N HIS A 175 -13.51 4.20 -7.91
CA HIS A 175 -12.12 4.07 -8.35
C HIS A 175 -11.33 3.07 -7.51
N GLU A 176 -11.70 2.84 -6.25
CA GLU A 176 -11.07 1.85 -5.38
C GLU A 176 -11.43 0.41 -5.80
N VAL A 177 -12.59 0.22 -6.42
CA VAL A 177 -13.00 -1.08 -6.98
C VAL A 177 -12.19 -1.38 -8.25
N VAL A 178 -12.12 -0.43 -9.17
CA VAL A 178 -11.36 -0.60 -10.42
C VAL A 178 -9.85 -0.62 -10.13
N GLY A 179 -9.38 0.26 -9.25
CA GLY A 179 -7.99 0.36 -8.82
C GLY A 179 -7.47 -0.92 -8.19
N SER A 180 -8.28 -1.59 -7.35
CA SER A 180 -7.85 -2.87 -6.76
C SER A 180 -7.68 -4.00 -7.79
N ARG A 181 -8.44 -4.00 -8.89
CA ARG A 181 -8.26 -4.94 -10.01
C ARG A 181 -6.99 -4.62 -10.81
N ILE A 182 -6.73 -3.34 -11.07
CA ILE A 182 -5.50 -2.89 -11.72
C ILE A 182 -4.28 -3.25 -10.86
N ALA A 183 -4.33 -2.97 -9.56
CA ALA A 183 -3.27 -3.29 -8.62
C ALA A 183 -2.99 -4.81 -8.58
N LEU A 184 -4.02 -5.66 -8.59
CA LEU A 184 -3.84 -7.11 -8.70
C LEU A 184 -3.19 -7.54 -10.03
N SER A 185 -3.54 -6.89 -11.15
CA SER A 185 -2.90 -7.17 -12.44
C SER A 185 -1.40 -6.83 -12.40
N ILE A 186 -1.06 -5.67 -11.82
CA ILE A 186 0.33 -5.24 -11.62
C ILE A 186 1.06 -6.22 -10.68
N GLY A 187 0.46 -6.59 -9.54
CA GLY A 187 1.05 -7.54 -8.59
C GLY A 187 1.29 -8.93 -9.20
N LYS A 188 0.36 -9.43 -10.02
CA LYS A 188 0.54 -10.71 -10.74
C LYS A 188 1.70 -10.63 -11.74
N ARG A 189 1.82 -9.51 -12.45
CA ARG A 189 2.93 -9.25 -13.37
C ARG A 189 4.26 -9.25 -12.62
N LEU A 190 4.31 -8.61 -11.47
CA LEU A 190 5.45 -8.58 -10.55
C LEU A 190 5.67 -9.91 -9.79
N LYS A 191 4.89 -10.96 -10.05
CA LYS A 191 5.06 -12.30 -9.43
C LYS A 191 4.98 -12.27 -7.91
N LEU A 192 4.01 -11.53 -7.37
CA LEU A 192 3.73 -11.53 -5.92
C LEU A 192 3.12 -12.85 -5.45
N SER A 193 3.40 -13.21 -4.20
CA SER A 193 2.79 -14.38 -3.54
C SER A 193 1.27 -14.18 -3.37
N LYS A 194 0.56 -15.25 -3.01
CA LYS A 194 -0.88 -15.18 -2.76
C LYS A 194 -1.21 -14.21 -1.61
N GLU A 195 -0.40 -14.25 -0.56
CA GLU A 195 -0.53 -13.42 0.63
C GLU A 195 -0.24 -11.96 0.31
N GLU A 196 0.79 -11.68 -0.48
CA GLU A 196 1.13 -10.32 -0.94
C GLU A 196 0.04 -9.75 -1.86
N LEU A 197 -0.51 -10.56 -2.78
CA LEU A 197 -1.63 -10.16 -3.62
C LEU A 197 -2.89 -9.85 -2.80
N GLN A 198 -3.15 -10.64 -1.76
CA GLN A 198 -4.27 -10.41 -0.85
C GLN A 198 -4.08 -9.10 -0.08
N GLN A 199 -2.90 -8.85 0.48
CA GLN A 199 -2.58 -7.60 1.15
C GLN A 199 -2.76 -6.40 0.20
N LEU A 200 -2.17 -6.46 -1.00
CA LEU A 200 -2.27 -5.40 -2.01
C LEU A 200 -3.74 -5.11 -2.38
N PHE A 201 -4.52 -6.16 -2.62
CA PHE A 201 -5.95 -6.03 -2.91
C PHE A 201 -6.70 -5.35 -1.78
N ILE A 202 -6.55 -5.81 -0.54
CA ILE A 202 -7.25 -5.27 0.62
C ILE A 202 -6.92 -3.80 0.82
N LEU A 203 -5.62 -3.47 0.79
CA LEU A 203 -5.15 -2.09 1.00
C LEU A 203 -5.71 -1.15 -0.05
N VAL A 204 -5.67 -1.51 -1.34
CA VAL A 204 -6.21 -0.66 -2.41
C VAL A 204 -7.75 -0.65 -2.41
N ARG A 205 -8.42 -1.78 -2.18
CA ARG A 205 -9.89 -1.88 -2.24
C ARG A 205 -10.58 -1.08 -1.14
N TRP A 206 -9.95 -1.01 0.04
CA TRP A 206 -10.53 -0.45 1.26
C TRP A 206 -9.81 0.79 1.78
N HIS A 207 -8.91 1.40 1.00
CA HIS A 207 -8.21 2.63 1.38
C HIS A 207 -9.17 3.80 1.64
N MET A 208 -10.32 3.81 0.95
CA MET A 208 -11.37 4.79 1.16
C MET A 208 -12.18 4.44 2.41
N PHE A 209 -11.99 5.20 3.48
CA PHE A 209 -12.87 5.15 4.64
C PHE A 209 -13.00 6.52 5.31
N THR A 210 -14.17 6.72 5.92
CA THR A 210 -14.49 7.93 6.67
C THR A 210 -13.94 7.82 8.09
N VAL A 211 -13.53 8.97 8.63
CA VAL A 211 -13.13 9.12 10.03
C VAL A 211 -14.01 10.23 10.61
N SER A 212 -14.95 9.86 11.48
CA SER A 212 -15.86 10.79 12.14
C SER A 212 -16.25 10.28 13.54
N GLU A 213 -16.42 11.24 14.44
CA GLU A 213 -17.01 11.09 15.76
C GLU A 213 -18.40 10.45 15.75
N MET A 214 -19.17 10.62 14.66
CA MET A 214 -20.52 10.07 14.52
C MET A 214 -20.55 8.61 14.05
N GLN A 215 -19.39 8.02 13.70
CA GLN A 215 -19.36 6.61 13.29
C GLN A 215 -19.85 5.72 14.42
N THR A 216 -20.62 4.67 14.13
CA THR A 216 -21.01 3.67 15.13
C THR A 216 -19.93 2.61 15.31
N ASP A 217 -19.90 1.93 16.46
CA ASP A 217 -18.93 0.85 16.69
C ASP A 217 -19.11 -0.29 15.69
N SER A 218 -20.35 -0.57 15.27
CA SER A 218 -20.64 -1.52 14.18
C SER A 218 -19.99 -1.11 12.85
N ALA A 219 -19.92 0.19 12.54
CA ALA A 219 -19.23 0.68 11.34
C ALA A 219 -17.71 0.50 11.44
N VAL A 220 -17.13 0.72 12.62
CA VAL A 220 -15.70 0.49 12.88
C VAL A 220 -15.35 -1.00 12.80
N ARG A 221 -16.17 -1.87 13.40
CA ARG A 221 -16.03 -3.34 13.27
C ARG A 221 -16.14 -3.80 11.82
N ARG A 222 -17.06 -3.23 11.03
CA ARG A 222 -17.18 -3.53 9.59
C ARG A 222 -15.90 -3.14 8.82
N PHE A 223 -15.32 -1.99 9.13
CA PHE A 223 -14.03 -1.59 8.58
C PHE A 223 -12.93 -2.61 8.92
N ILE A 224 -12.79 -3.01 10.19
CA ILE A 224 -11.81 -4.02 10.61
C ILE A 224 -12.06 -5.37 9.93
N LYS A 225 -13.31 -5.80 9.74
CA LYS A 225 -13.63 -7.04 9.01
C LYS A 225 -13.19 -6.99 7.55
N ASN A 226 -13.35 -5.85 6.89
CA ASN A 226 -12.96 -5.66 5.49
C ASN A 226 -11.43 -5.61 5.33
N VAL A 227 -10.75 -4.91 6.24
CA VAL A 227 -9.28 -4.77 6.23
C VAL A 227 -8.58 -6.01 6.79
N THR A 228 -9.24 -6.73 7.69
CA THR A 228 -8.73 -7.83 8.50
C THR A 228 -7.64 -7.39 9.51
N PHE A 229 -7.54 -8.11 10.64
CA PHE A 229 -6.58 -7.79 11.70
C PHE A 229 -5.12 -7.71 11.22
N PRO A 230 -4.61 -8.62 10.37
CA PRO A 230 -3.20 -8.59 9.94
C PRO A 230 -2.79 -7.32 9.17
N TYR A 231 -3.73 -6.58 8.58
CA TYR A 231 -3.43 -5.42 7.72
C TYR A 231 -3.92 -4.10 8.30
N LEU A 232 -4.39 -4.07 9.55
CA LEU A 232 -4.97 -2.86 10.14
C LEU A 232 -3.92 -1.75 10.25
N ASP A 233 -2.75 -2.04 10.80
CA ASP A 233 -1.66 -1.06 10.92
C ASP A 233 -1.14 -0.60 9.55
N GLU A 234 -1.08 -1.52 8.58
CA GLU A 234 -0.69 -1.22 7.21
C GLU A 234 -1.70 -0.28 6.51
N MET A 235 -3.00 -0.49 6.74
CA MET A 235 -4.06 0.39 6.26
C MET A 235 -3.98 1.78 6.90
N ILE A 236 -3.68 1.85 8.20
CA ILE A 236 -3.50 3.12 8.92
C ILE A 236 -2.27 3.86 8.40
N ALA A 237 -1.16 3.15 8.13
CA ALA A 237 0.04 3.73 7.54
C ALA A 237 -0.22 4.29 6.13
N LEU A 238 -0.95 3.54 5.29
CA LEU A 238 -1.36 3.99 3.96
C LEU A 238 -2.24 5.23 4.05
N ARG A 239 -3.28 5.21 4.90
CA ARG A 239 -4.19 6.34 5.07
C ARG A 239 -3.50 7.60 5.59
N ARG A 240 -2.54 7.44 6.51
CA ARG A 240 -1.69 8.56 6.96
C ARG A 240 -0.90 9.15 5.79
N GLY A 241 -0.29 8.30 4.96
CA GLY A 241 0.42 8.72 3.75
C GLY A 241 -0.48 9.51 2.79
N ASP A 242 -1.66 8.99 2.48
CA ASP A 242 -2.65 9.61 1.58
C ASP A 242 -3.10 11.00 2.07
N ARG A 243 -3.38 11.12 3.38
CA ARG A 243 -3.72 12.41 3.99
C ARG A 243 -2.61 13.44 3.84
N LEU A 244 -1.37 13.06 4.17
CA LEU A 244 -0.20 13.94 4.06
C LEU A 244 0.10 14.29 2.59
N GLY A 245 -0.04 13.32 1.68
CA GLY A 245 0.13 13.51 0.24
C GLY A 245 -0.86 14.49 -0.38
N SER A 246 -2.03 14.62 0.23
CA SER A 246 -3.04 15.63 -0.12
C SER A 246 -2.76 17.02 0.47
N GLY A 247 -1.72 17.18 1.31
CA GLY A 247 -1.43 18.43 2.03
C GLY A 247 -2.21 18.60 3.34
N ALA A 248 -2.89 17.57 3.84
CA ALA A 248 -3.59 17.63 5.12
C ALA A 248 -2.62 17.54 6.30
N LYS A 249 -3.07 17.99 7.48
CA LYS A 249 -2.33 17.77 8.74
C LYS A 249 -2.26 16.28 9.09
N GLU A 250 -1.11 15.89 9.64
CA GLU A 250 -0.80 14.51 10.02
C GLU A 250 -1.88 13.88 10.92
N THR A 251 -2.29 14.61 11.95
CA THR A 251 -3.31 14.15 12.89
C THR A 251 -4.40 15.19 13.13
N SER A 252 -5.50 14.72 13.69
CA SER A 252 -6.61 15.50 14.21
C SER A 252 -7.20 14.73 15.40
N TRP A 253 -7.92 15.42 16.30
CA TRP A 253 -8.58 14.74 17.40
C TRP A 253 -9.54 13.63 16.93
N ARG A 254 -10.17 13.76 15.76
CA ARG A 254 -11.00 12.71 15.13
C ARG A 254 -10.18 11.50 14.69
N TRP A 255 -8.97 11.72 14.18
CA TRP A 255 -8.04 10.65 13.80
C TRP A 255 -7.57 9.87 15.02
N GLU A 256 -7.21 10.56 16.10
CA GLU A 256 -6.85 9.93 17.37
C GLU A 256 -8.04 9.17 17.99
N LEU A 257 -9.24 9.77 17.98
CA LEU A 257 -10.46 9.09 18.40
C LEU A 257 -10.69 7.80 17.60
N PHE A 258 -10.53 7.84 16.27
CA PHE A 258 -10.70 6.66 15.42
C PHE A 258 -9.70 5.56 15.74
N LYS A 259 -8.42 5.88 15.92
CA LYS A 259 -7.40 4.90 16.34
C LYS A 259 -7.72 4.28 17.70
N ASN A 260 -8.14 5.09 18.68
CA ASN A 260 -8.56 4.58 19.99
C ASN A 260 -9.78 3.66 19.89
N ARG A 261 -10.73 4.02 19.04
CA ARG A 261 -11.91 3.19 18.77
C ARG A 261 -11.57 1.88 18.07
N LEU A 262 -10.61 1.88 17.14
CA LEU A 262 -10.12 0.65 16.53
C LEU A 262 -9.65 -0.33 17.59
N VAL A 263 -8.89 0.11 18.60
CA VAL A 263 -8.45 -0.75 19.70
C VAL A 263 -9.65 -1.18 20.57
N LYS A 264 -10.53 -0.23 20.93
CA LYS A 264 -11.67 -0.50 21.82
C LYS A 264 -12.64 -1.54 21.27
N VAL A 265 -12.99 -1.47 19.98
CA VAL A 265 -14.00 -2.38 19.40
C VAL A 265 -13.46 -3.78 19.11
N GLN A 266 -12.16 -4.01 19.27
CA GLN A 266 -11.53 -5.34 19.10
C GLN A 266 -11.73 -6.26 20.32
N THR A 267 -12.36 -5.76 21.40
CA THR A 267 -12.71 -6.59 22.56
C THR A 267 -13.76 -7.64 22.20
N GLN A 268 -13.73 -8.75 22.93
CA GLN A 268 -14.68 -9.85 22.75
C GLN A 268 -16.02 -9.55 23.44
N PRO A 269 -17.16 -9.92 22.84
CA PRO A 269 -17.30 -10.50 21.50
C PRO A 269 -17.08 -9.47 20.38
N PHE A 270 -16.27 -9.82 19.38
CA PHE A 270 -15.90 -8.92 18.28
C PHE A 270 -16.93 -8.94 17.13
N CYS A 271 -17.56 -10.07 16.88
CA CYS A 271 -18.53 -10.27 15.83
C CYS A 271 -19.62 -11.26 16.26
N VAL A 272 -20.68 -11.37 15.45
CA VAL A 272 -21.77 -12.33 15.65
C VAL A 272 -21.29 -13.76 15.89
N LYS A 273 -20.18 -14.18 15.27
CA LYS A 273 -19.61 -15.53 15.47
C LYS A 273 -19.03 -15.75 16.87
N ASP A 274 -18.76 -14.68 17.61
CA ASP A 274 -18.26 -14.75 18.99
C ASP A 274 -19.41 -14.83 20.01
N LEU A 275 -20.67 -14.78 19.56
CA LEU A 275 -21.81 -15.10 20.39
C LEU A 275 -21.75 -16.58 20.84
N LYS A 276 -22.24 -16.86 22.04
CA LYS A 276 -22.38 -18.24 22.55
C LYS A 276 -23.58 -19.00 21.97
N VAL A 277 -24.24 -18.42 20.96
CA VAL A 277 -25.28 -19.03 20.13
C VAL A 277 -24.98 -18.76 18.66
N ASP A 278 -25.50 -19.58 17.77
CA ASP A 278 -25.34 -19.44 16.33
C ASP A 278 -26.68 -19.48 15.57
N GLY A 279 -26.61 -19.49 14.24
CA GLY A 279 -27.80 -19.53 13.40
C GLY A 279 -28.62 -20.82 13.55
N LYS A 280 -28.01 -21.95 13.95
CA LYS A 280 -28.73 -23.20 14.19
C LYS A 280 -29.59 -23.06 15.44
N ASP A 281 -29.05 -22.48 16.51
CA ASP A 281 -29.82 -22.21 17.73
C ASP A 281 -31.07 -21.36 17.41
N VAL A 282 -30.90 -20.29 16.62
CA VAL A 282 -32.03 -19.43 16.20
C VAL A 282 -33.06 -20.20 15.38
N MET A 283 -32.63 -21.01 14.41
CA MET A 283 -33.52 -21.80 13.57
C MET A 283 -34.28 -22.86 14.36
N GLU A 284 -33.63 -23.55 15.30
CA GLU A 284 -34.22 -24.59 16.14
C GLU A 284 -35.25 -24.01 17.12
N ILE A 285 -34.90 -22.91 17.78
CA ILE A 285 -35.76 -22.27 18.79
C ILE A 285 -36.98 -21.62 18.15
N LEU A 286 -36.78 -20.84 17.08
CA LEU A 286 -37.88 -20.14 16.39
C LEU A 286 -38.61 -21.01 15.36
N LYS A 287 -38.15 -22.25 15.14
CA LYS A 287 -38.69 -23.19 14.14
C LYS A 287 -38.75 -22.58 12.73
N ILE A 288 -37.73 -21.81 12.36
CA ILE A 288 -37.63 -21.16 11.06
C ILE A 288 -36.57 -21.82 10.17
N LYS A 289 -36.78 -21.76 8.85
CA LYS A 289 -35.79 -22.19 7.85
C LYS A 289 -34.68 -21.14 7.69
N PRO A 290 -33.52 -21.51 7.09
CA PRO A 290 -32.46 -20.56 6.75
C PRO A 290 -33.02 -19.36 5.97
N SER A 291 -32.91 -18.17 6.55
CA SER A 291 -33.48 -16.95 6.00
C SER A 291 -32.77 -15.71 6.53
N ARG A 292 -33.01 -14.55 5.89
CA ARG A 292 -32.50 -13.24 6.34
C ARG A 292 -32.83 -12.95 7.82
N LYS A 293 -34.01 -13.39 8.28
CA LYS A 293 -34.47 -13.18 9.65
C LYS A 293 -33.52 -13.79 10.69
N VAL A 294 -32.88 -14.92 10.39
CA VAL A 294 -31.86 -15.55 11.28
C VAL A 294 -30.71 -14.58 11.54
N GLY A 295 -30.20 -13.93 10.49
CA GLY A 295 -29.15 -12.92 10.61
C GLY A 295 -29.60 -11.70 11.40
N GLU A 296 -30.83 -11.22 11.16
CA GLU A 296 -31.39 -10.06 11.88
C GLU A 296 -31.51 -10.32 13.39
N VAL A 297 -31.90 -11.53 13.80
CA VAL A 297 -31.94 -11.92 15.22
C VAL A 297 -30.54 -11.95 15.82
N LEU A 298 -29.58 -12.60 15.14
CA LEU A 298 -28.20 -12.66 15.61
C LEU A 298 -27.53 -11.27 15.71
N ASP A 299 -27.78 -10.40 14.74
CA ASP A 299 -27.29 -9.02 14.74
C ASP A 299 -27.89 -8.22 15.90
N ALA A 300 -29.17 -8.42 16.21
CA ALA A 300 -29.84 -7.76 17.32
C ALA A 300 -29.33 -8.25 18.69
N LEU A 301 -29.17 -9.57 18.87
CA LEU A 301 -28.53 -10.14 20.07
C LEU A 301 -27.11 -9.60 20.25
N PHE A 302 -26.33 -9.55 19.17
CA PHE A 302 -24.99 -9.01 19.20
C PHE A 302 -24.96 -7.53 19.62
N ALA A 303 -25.91 -6.71 19.16
CA ALA A 303 -26.02 -5.32 19.56
C ALA A 303 -26.37 -5.14 21.06
N GLU A 304 -27.08 -6.09 21.66
CA GLU A 304 -27.33 -6.11 23.12
C GLU A 304 -26.08 -6.51 23.89
N VAL A 305 -25.42 -7.58 23.46
CA VAL A 305 -24.17 -8.07 24.07
C VAL A 305 -23.02 -7.05 23.95
N GLU A 306 -23.02 -6.24 22.89
CA GLU A 306 -22.07 -5.13 22.73
C GLU A 306 -22.22 -4.08 23.83
N LYS A 307 -23.44 -3.88 24.36
CA LYS A 307 -23.70 -2.93 25.46
C LYS A 307 -23.36 -3.54 26.82
N ASP A 308 -23.59 -4.84 26.99
CA ASP A 308 -23.22 -5.59 28.19
C ASP A 308 -22.70 -6.99 27.84
N VAL A 309 -21.37 -7.14 27.91
CA VAL A 309 -20.66 -8.38 27.56
C VAL A 309 -21.11 -9.57 28.43
N LYS A 310 -21.64 -9.31 29.63
CA LYS A 310 -22.17 -10.37 30.52
C LYS A 310 -23.37 -11.08 29.91
N LEU A 311 -24.06 -10.45 28.96
CA LEU A 311 -25.16 -11.08 28.22
C LEU A 311 -24.68 -12.15 27.24
N ASN A 312 -23.38 -12.27 26.95
CA ASN A 312 -22.83 -13.31 26.09
C ASN A 312 -22.74 -14.68 26.77
N GLU A 313 -23.81 -15.08 27.44
CA GLU A 313 -23.96 -16.38 28.07
C GLU A 313 -25.01 -17.18 27.31
N ARG A 314 -24.72 -18.44 26.99
CA ARG A 314 -25.59 -19.25 26.12
C ARG A 314 -27.02 -19.34 26.64
N GLY A 315 -27.23 -19.54 27.94
CA GLY A 315 -28.56 -19.60 28.54
C GLY A 315 -29.35 -18.30 28.37
N VAL A 316 -28.71 -17.16 28.64
CA VAL A 316 -29.31 -15.83 28.48
C VAL A 316 -29.69 -15.58 27.01
N LEU A 317 -28.81 -15.90 26.07
CA LEU A 317 -29.06 -15.70 24.65
C LEU A 317 -30.19 -16.57 24.12
N ILE A 318 -30.33 -17.81 24.60
CA ILE A 318 -31.45 -18.70 24.24
C ILE A 318 -32.79 -18.09 24.67
N GLU A 319 -32.89 -17.59 25.90
CA GLU A 319 -34.12 -16.95 26.37
C GLU A 319 -34.45 -15.69 25.56
N LYS A 320 -33.43 -14.92 25.17
CA LYS A 320 -33.61 -13.77 24.28
C LYS A 320 -34.08 -14.17 22.89
N ILE A 321 -33.58 -15.28 22.33
CA ILE A 321 -34.05 -15.79 21.04
C ILE A 321 -35.54 -16.13 21.11
N LYS A 322 -36.01 -16.78 22.18
CA LYS A 322 -37.44 -17.13 22.34
C LYS A 322 -38.38 -15.93 22.34
N ALA A 323 -37.87 -14.72 22.58
CA ALA A 323 -38.66 -13.50 22.62
C ALA A 323 -38.86 -12.82 21.24
N TYR A 324 -38.25 -13.35 20.16
CA TYR A 324 -38.38 -12.87 18.78
C TYR A 324 -39.52 -13.54 18.01
#